data_AF-A0A2E5W0N7-F1
#
_entry.id   AF-A0A2E5W0N7-F1
#
_cell.length_a   1.000
_cell.length_b   1.000
_cell.length_c   1.000
_cell.angle_alpha   90.00
_cell.angle_beta   90.00
_cell.angle_gamma   90.00
#
_symmetry.space_group_name_H-M   'P 1'
#
loop_
_entity.id
_entity.type
_entity.pdbx_description
1 polymer ?
#
loop_
_entity_poly.entity_id
_entity_poly.type
_entity_poly.pdbx_seq_one_letter_code
_entity_poly.pdbx_strand_id
1 'polypeptide(L)'
;MRNTNKGFTLIELIMVTIILGILAAVAIPRYMTSVQKAEEAAEDAVLSAIAAGLESHATEKLMENGRRSWPTNPWDALETKPAGYATDNEDAGDDGEWRYNSTTNNITHMRGNGTLVHWDYDKGTNTGGNSDVVGTLGSREAGAGN
;
A
#
# COMPACT_ATOMS: atom_id res chain seq x y z
N MET A 1 44.64 -39.58 25.40
CA MET A 1 43.63 -39.17 24.39
C MET A 1 44.23 -38.02 23.60
N ARG A 2 44.53 -38.19 22.30
CA ARG A 2 45.07 -37.11 21.46
C ARG A 2 43.90 -36.25 20.97
N ASN A 3 43.75 -35.04 21.50
CA ASN A 3 42.79 -34.06 21.01
C ASN A 3 43.30 -33.50 19.67
N THR A 4 42.74 -33.96 18.56
CA THR A 4 42.89 -33.34 17.24
C THR A 4 41.96 -32.13 17.13
N ASN A 5 42.27 -31.06 17.85
CA ASN A 5 41.66 -29.76 17.62
C ASN A 5 42.29 -29.17 16.35
N LYS A 6 41.71 -29.47 15.19
CA LYS A 6 42.04 -28.79 13.94
C LYS A 6 41.56 -27.34 14.08
N GLY A 7 42.48 -26.41 14.30
CA GLY A 7 42.18 -24.97 14.28
C GLY A 7 41.75 -24.53 12.88
N PHE A 8 40.86 -23.54 12.82
CA PHE A 8 40.42 -22.90 11.58
C PHE A 8 41.61 -22.19 10.91
N THR A 9 41.78 -22.33 9.59
CA THR A 9 42.86 -21.63 8.88
C THR A 9 42.44 -20.22 8.45
N LEU A 10 43.39 -19.30 8.36
CA LEU A 10 43.14 -17.95 7.84
C LEU A 10 42.64 -17.98 6.40
N ILE A 11 43.11 -18.93 5.59
CA ILE A 11 42.71 -19.05 4.19
C ILE A 11 41.25 -19.51 4.04
N GLU A 12 40.77 -20.40 4.91
CA GLU A 12 39.36 -20.79 4.96
C GLU A 12 38.48 -19.58 5.26
N LEU A 13 38.88 -18.74 6.22
CA LEU A 13 38.12 -17.54 6.56
C LEU A 13 38.08 -16.55 5.38
N ILE A 14 39.20 -16.35 4.69
CA ILE A 14 39.28 -15.46 3.51
C ILE A 14 38.38 -15.98 2.39
N MET A 15 38.46 -17.27 2.04
CA MET A 15 37.64 -17.85 0.98
C MET A 15 36.14 -17.73 1.28
N VAL A 16 35.73 -17.97 2.53
CA VAL A 16 34.34 -17.81 2.95
C VAL A 16 33.87 -16.37 2.81
N THR A 17 34.66 -15.38 3.23
CA THR A 17 34.29 -13.96 3.08
C THR A 17 34.18 -13.52 1.62
N ILE A 18 35.03 -14.05 0.73
CA ILE A 18 34.93 -13.80 -0.72
C ILE A 18 33.60 -14.33 -1.28
N ILE A 19 33.25 -15.57 -0.95
CA ILE A 19 31.99 -16.17 -1.41
C ILE A 19 30.78 -15.39 -0.86
N LEU A 20 30.79 -15.06 0.43
CA LEU A 20 29.73 -14.24 1.05
C LEU A 20 29.62 -12.86 0.39
N GLY A 21 30.74 -12.24 0.02
CA GLY A 21 30.75 -10.97 -0.71
C GLY A 21 30.05 -11.05 -2.07
N ILE A 22 30.34 -12.09 -2.86
CA ILE A 22 29.70 -12.31 -4.17
C ILE A 22 28.20 -12.59 -4.00
N LEU A 23 27.84 -13.44 -3.03
CA LEU A 23 26.43 -13.75 -2.76
C LEU A 23 25.65 -12.52 -2.31
N ALA A 24 26.21 -11.70 -1.42
CA ALA A 24 25.57 -10.47 -0.94
C ALA A 24 25.32 -9.48 -2.09
N ALA A 25 26.27 -9.32 -3.00
CA ALA A 25 26.15 -8.41 -4.14
C ALA A 25 24.95 -8.74 -5.05
N VAL A 26 24.59 -10.01 -5.20
CA VAL A 26 23.43 -10.44 -6.02
C VAL A 26 22.16 -10.59 -5.19
N ALA A 27 22.27 -11.03 -3.93
CA ALA A 27 21.13 -11.31 -3.07
C ALA A 27 20.41 -10.04 -2.61
N ILE A 28 21.16 -8.99 -2.23
CA ILE A 28 20.57 -7.76 -1.67
C ILE A 28 19.65 -7.06 -2.68
N PRO A 29 20.06 -6.78 -3.94
CA PRO A 29 19.17 -6.12 -4.90
C PRO A 29 17.93 -6.96 -5.21
N ARG A 30 18.09 -8.28 -5.34
CA ARG A 30 16.97 -9.19 -5.59
C ARG A 30 15.97 -9.21 -4.43
N TYR A 31 16.48 -9.20 -3.20
CA TYR A 31 15.64 -9.13 -2.01
C TYR A 31 14.86 -7.82 -1.96
N MET A 32 15.50 -6.67 -2.21
CA MET A 32 14.81 -5.37 -2.25
C MET A 32 13.68 -5.34 -3.29
N THR A 33 13.92 -5.84 -4.51
CA THR A 33 12.86 -5.93 -5.52
C THR A 33 11.74 -6.88 -5.11
N SER A 34 12.05 -7.96 -4.39
CA SER A 34 11.02 -8.89 -3.88
C SER A 34 10.15 -8.23 -2.82
N VAL A 35 10.73 -7.43 -1.93
CA VAL A 35 9.99 -6.68 -0.90
C VAL A 35 9.07 -5.66 -1.55
N GLN A 36 9.58 -4.86 -2.50
CA GLN A 36 8.78 -3.86 -3.22
C GLN A 36 7.57 -4.49 -3.93
N LYS A 37 7.76 -5.64 -4.59
CA LYS A 37 6.65 -6.36 -5.24
C LYS A 37 5.63 -6.90 -4.24
N ALA A 38 6.08 -7.32 -3.05
CA ALA A 38 5.18 -7.78 -2.00
C ALA A 38 4.36 -6.63 -1.42
N GLU A 39 4.98 -5.46 -1.21
CA GLU A 39 4.28 -4.22 -0.83
C GLU A 39 3.25 -3.83 -1.90
N GLU A 40 3.64 -3.83 -3.17
CA GLU A 40 2.73 -3.50 -4.28
C GLU A 40 1.51 -4.44 -4.33
N ALA A 41 1.72 -5.74 -4.13
CA ALA A 41 0.64 -6.72 -4.10
C ALA A 41 -0.28 -6.56 -2.88
N ALA A 42 0.29 -6.17 -1.73
CA ALA A 42 -0.49 -5.90 -0.52
C ALA A 42 -1.36 -4.64 -0.70
N GLU A 43 -0.80 -3.59 -1.29
CA GLU A 43 -1.54 -2.38 -1.67
C GLU A 43 -2.68 -2.72 -2.63
N ASP A 44 -2.42 -3.48 -3.69
CA ASP A 44 -3.44 -3.86 -4.67
C ASP A 44 -4.59 -4.65 -4.02
N ALA A 45 -4.30 -5.49 -3.01
CA ALA A 45 -5.31 -6.20 -2.24
C ALA A 45 -6.18 -5.25 -1.40
N VAL A 46 -5.57 -4.25 -0.75
CA VAL A 46 -6.30 -3.23 0.03
C VAL A 46 -7.19 -2.39 -0.91
N LEU A 47 -6.65 -1.93 -2.03
CA LEU A 47 -7.41 -1.14 -3.01
C LEU A 47 -8.55 -1.94 -3.64
N SER A 48 -8.33 -3.24 -3.91
CA SER A 48 -9.40 -4.12 -4.39
C SER A 48 -10.52 -4.27 -3.36
N ALA A 49 -10.19 -4.36 -2.07
CA ALA A 49 -11.19 -4.38 -1.01
C ALA A 49 -11.98 -3.07 -0.95
N ILE A 50 -11.30 -1.91 -1.04
CA ILE A 50 -11.94 -0.59 -1.08
C ILE A 50 -12.89 -0.50 -2.28
N ALA A 51 -12.45 -0.86 -3.49
CA ALA A 51 -13.28 -0.81 -4.68
C ALA A 51 -14.56 -1.66 -4.53
N ALA A 52 -14.44 -2.87 -3.96
CA ALA A 52 -15.59 -3.74 -3.68
C ALA A 52 -16.52 -3.18 -2.60
N GLY A 53 -15.96 -2.57 -1.54
CA GLY A 53 -16.72 -1.89 -0.50
C GLY A 53 -17.49 -0.69 -1.05
N LEU A 54 -16.84 0.14 -1.86
CA LEU A 54 -17.44 1.29 -2.53
C LEU A 54 -18.60 0.88 -3.45
N GLU A 55 -18.44 -0.21 -4.20
CA GLU A 55 -19.51 -0.76 -5.04
C GLU A 55 -20.71 -1.25 -4.21
N SER A 56 -20.43 -1.92 -3.08
CA SER A 56 -21.46 -2.39 -2.14
C SER A 56 -22.21 -1.21 -1.52
N HIS A 57 -21.49 -0.18 -1.07
CA HIS A 57 -22.07 1.06 -0.53
C HIS A 57 -22.95 1.77 -1.57
N ALA A 58 -22.47 1.90 -2.81
CA ALA A 58 -23.23 2.53 -3.88
C ALA A 58 -24.52 1.75 -4.20
N THR A 59 -24.47 0.41 -4.13
CA THR A 59 -25.65 -0.46 -4.31
C THR A 59 -26.64 -0.31 -3.17
N GLU A 60 -26.18 -0.23 -1.93
CA GLU A 60 -27.03 0.05 -0.77
C GLU A 60 -27.76 1.39 -0.93
N LYS A 61 -27.03 2.44 -1.31
CA LYS A 61 -27.63 3.77 -1.56
C LYS A 61 -28.64 3.78 -2.70
N LEU A 62 -28.43 2.95 -3.71
CA LEU A 62 -29.40 2.73 -4.79
C LEU A 62 -30.71 2.12 -4.24
N MET A 63 -30.63 1.21 -3.30
CA MET A 63 -31.81 0.59 -2.68
C MET A 63 -32.52 1.53 -1.70
N GLU A 64 -31.75 2.31 -0.93
CA GLU A 64 -32.26 3.22 0.08
C GLU A 64 -32.93 4.46 -0.54
N ASN A 65 -32.22 5.12 -1.46
CA ASN A 65 -32.57 6.44 -1.98
C ASN A 65 -32.79 6.45 -3.50
N GLY A 66 -32.82 5.28 -4.15
CA GLY A 66 -33.03 5.15 -5.59
C GLY A 66 -31.85 5.60 -6.45
N ARG A 67 -30.69 5.92 -5.85
CA ARG A 67 -29.52 6.50 -6.53
C ARG A 67 -28.21 6.02 -5.94
N ARG A 68 -27.23 5.72 -6.81
CA ARG A 68 -25.88 5.32 -6.41
C ARG A 68 -25.05 6.52 -5.99
N SER A 69 -24.53 6.52 -4.77
CA SER A 69 -23.62 7.56 -4.27
C SER A 69 -22.46 6.92 -3.52
N TRP A 70 -21.32 7.59 -3.52
CA TRP A 70 -20.11 7.15 -2.81
C TRP A 70 -19.84 8.02 -1.58
N PRO A 71 -19.21 7.48 -0.53
CA PRO A 71 -18.92 8.24 0.69
C PRO A 71 -17.87 9.32 0.42
N THR A 72 -17.78 10.32 1.31
CA THR A 72 -16.69 11.31 1.21
C THR A 72 -15.35 10.67 1.52
N ASN A 73 -15.27 9.84 2.57
CA ASN A 73 -14.08 9.08 2.89
C ASN A 73 -14.25 7.64 2.34
N PRO A 74 -13.39 7.17 1.42
CA PRO A 74 -13.52 5.84 0.83
C PRO A 74 -13.38 4.71 1.85
N TRP A 75 -12.71 4.94 2.98
CA TRP A 75 -12.56 3.98 4.07
C TRP A 75 -13.86 3.72 4.85
N ASP A 76 -14.87 4.60 4.74
CA ASP A 76 -16.17 4.41 5.37
C ASP A 76 -17.01 3.33 4.67
N ALA A 77 -16.62 2.93 3.46
CA ALA A 77 -17.25 1.82 2.75
C ALA A 77 -16.76 0.44 3.22
N LEU A 78 -15.75 0.39 4.10
CA LEU A 78 -15.20 -0.84 4.65
C LEU A 78 -15.61 -1.04 6.11
N GLU A 79 -16.03 -2.27 6.43
CA GLU A 79 -16.30 -2.66 7.83
C GLU A 79 -15.00 -2.75 8.64
N THR A 80 -13.95 -3.35 8.06
CA THR A 80 -12.64 -3.46 8.68
C THR A 80 -11.61 -2.66 7.89
N LYS A 81 -11.00 -1.68 8.56
CA LYS A 81 -9.95 -0.83 8.00
C LYS A 81 -8.60 -1.56 8.05
N PRO A 82 -7.68 -1.32 7.11
CA PRO A 82 -6.37 -1.97 7.12
C PRO A 82 -5.57 -1.58 8.36
N ALA A 83 -4.58 -2.42 8.69
CA ALA A 83 -3.61 -2.08 9.71
C ALA A 83 -2.87 -0.78 9.31
N GLY A 84 -2.60 0.08 10.29
CA GLY A 84 -1.96 1.37 10.05
C GLY A 84 -2.88 2.46 9.52
N TYR A 85 -4.20 2.24 9.41
CA TYR A 85 -5.11 3.32 9.03
C TYR A 85 -5.24 4.39 10.12
N ALA A 86 -4.97 5.65 9.75
CA ALA A 86 -5.19 6.83 10.58
C ALA A 86 -6.29 7.75 9.99
N THR A 87 -6.98 8.49 10.85
CA THR A 87 -8.19 9.26 10.52
C THR A 87 -7.97 10.76 10.36
N ASP A 88 -6.76 11.23 10.63
CA ASP A 88 -6.36 12.60 10.41
C ASP A 88 -6.31 12.94 8.92
N ASN A 89 -6.65 14.19 8.61
CA ASN A 89 -6.74 14.68 7.24
C ASN A 89 -5.37 15.18 6.77
N GLU A 90 -4.46 14.24 6.59
CA GLU A 90 -3.07 14.47 6.20
C GLU A 90 -2.58 13.28 5.36
N ASP A 91 -1.43 13.44 4.72
CA ASP A 91 -0.79 12.33 4.01
C ASP A 91 -0.11 11.37 4.99
N ALA A 92 0.05 10.10 4.60
CA ALA A 92 0.75 9.11 5.40
C ALA A 92 2.18 9.56 5.72
N GLY A 93 2.53 9.58 7.00
CA GLY A 93 3.81 10.07 7.51
C GLY A 93 4.70 8.99 8.13
N ASP A 94 4.11 7.84 8.49
CA ASP A 94 4.81 6.71 9.12
C ASP A 94 4.80 5.44 8.25
N ASP A 95 5.81 4.58 8.41
CA ASP A 95 5.91 3.31 7.69
C ASP A 95 4.70 2.39 7.94
N GLY A 96 4.09 1.91 6.86
CA GLY A 96 2.91 1.05 6.90
C GLY A 96 1.60 1.80 7.10
N GLU A 97 1.64 3.12 7.23
CA GLU A 97 0.47 3.94 7.51
C GLU A 97 -0.41 4.13 6.26
N TRP A 98 -1.72 4.14 6.45
CA TRP A 98 -2.72 4.45 5.43
C TRP A 98 -3.53 5.66 5.87
N ARG A 99 -3.77 6.61 4.97
CA ARG A 99 -4.64 7.77 5.24
C ARG A 99 -5.55 8.08 4.06
N TYR A 100 -6.57 8.89 4.33
CA TYR A 100 -7.33 9.57 3.29
C TYR A 100 -7.27 11.07 3.53
N ASN A 101 -6.75 11.79 2.55
CA ASN A 101 -6.67 13.23 2.56
C ASN A 101 -7.84 13.79 1.73
N SER A 102 -8.82 14.37 2.42
CA SER A 102 -10.00 14.99 1.80
C SER A 102 -9.72 16.36 1.17
N THR A 103 -8.52 16.93 1.36
CA THR A 103 -8.12 18.18 0.69
C THR A 103 -7.65 17.91 -0.74
N THR A 104 -6.81 16.88 -0.91
CA THR A 104 -6.32 16.39 -2.22
C THR A 104 -7.22 15.32 -2.82
N ASN A 105 -8.20 14.82 -2.06
CA ASN A 105 -9.09 13.72 -2.41
C ASN A 105 -8.36 12.45 -2.83
N ASN A 106 -7.38 12.01 -2.04
CA ASN A 106 -6.64 10.80 -2.34
C ASN A 106 -6.39 9.93 -1.11
N ILE A 107 -6.20 8.65 -1.39
CA ILE A 107 -5.74 7.67 -0.41
C ILE A 107 -4.21 7.66 -0.48
N THR A 108 -3.54 7.75 0.66
CA THR A 108 -2.07 7.71 0.73
C THR A 108 -1.58 6.53 1.55
N HIS A 109 -0.43 5.98 1.16
CA HIS A 109 0.26 4.92 1.89
C HIS A 109 1.77 5.13 1.88
N MET A 110 2.41 4.99 3.03
CA MET A 110 3.87 5.02 3.13
C MET A 110 4.42 3.59 3.32
N ARG A 111 5.27 3.15 2.39
CA ARG A 111 5.94 1.84 2.42
C ARG A 111 7.04 1.80 3.47
N GLY A 112 7.52 0.60 3.84
CA GLY A 112 8.57 0.43 4.87
C GLY A 112 9.97 0.95 4.48
N ASN A 113 10.10 1.54 3.30
CA ASN A 113 11.29 2.24 2.85
C ASN A 113 11.10 3.77 2.82
N GLY A 114 10.01 4.29 3.41
CA GLY A 114 9.65 5.71 3.40
C GLY A 114 9.11 6.23 2.06
N THR A 115 8.82 5.36 1.09
CA THR A 115 8.22 5.79 -0.19
C THR A 115 6.73 6.01 -0.01
N LEU A 116 6.28 7.23 -0.25
CA LEU A 116 4.86 7.58 -0.29
C LEU A 116 4.27 7.25 -1.67
N VAL A 117 3.11 6.60 -1.68
CA VAL A 117 2.29 6.36 -2.85
C VAL A 117 0.85 6.80 -2.57
N HIS A 118 0.10 7.10 -3.63
CA HIS A 118 -1.29 7.52 -3.51
C HIS A 118 -2.18 6.96 -4.63
N TRP A 119 -3.49 7.10 -4.41
CA TRP A 119 -4.57 6.81 -5.35
C TRP A 119 -5.61 7.91 -5.26
N ASP A 120 -5.84 8.59 -6.38
CA ASP A 120 -6.87 9.62 -6.45
C ASP A 120 -8.26 9.02 -6.29
N TYR A 121 -9.12 9.71 -5.55
CA TYR A 121 -10.46 9.27 -5.26
C TYR A 121 -11.46 10.40 -5.54
N ASP A 122 -12.31 10.20 -6.53
CA ASP A 122 -13.46 11.06 -6.77
C ASP A 122 -14.72 10.32 -6.32
N LYS A 123 -15.50 10.88 -5.41
CA LYS A 123 -16.79 10.30 -5.02
C LYS A 123 -17.89 10.52 -6.08
N GLY A 124 -17.60 11.34 -7.09
CA GLY A 124 -18.52 11.76 -8.12
C GLY A 124 -19.52 12.80 -7.61
N THR A 125 -20.52 13.09 -8.44
CA THR A 125 -21.59 14.04 -8.14
C THR A 125 -22.92 13.33 -8.12
N ASN A 126 -23.72 13.56 -7.08
CA ASN A 126 -25.08 13.04 -6.98
C ASN A 126 -26.05 14.15 -6.53
N THR A 127 -26.33 15.05 -7.46
CA THR A 127 -27.14 16.26 -7.24
C THR A 127 -28.60 16.10 -7.67
N GLY A 128 -28.97 14.96 -8.26
CA GLY A 128 -30.32 14.78 -8.80
C GLY A 128 -30.40 15.08 -10.30
N GLY A 129 -29.34 15.61 -10.90
CA GLY A 129 -29.33 16.13 -12.28
C GLY A 129 -28.75 15.16 -13.31
N ASN A 130 -28.85 15.56 -14.58
CA ASN A 130 -28.29 14.80 -15.72
C ASN A 130 -26.76 14.89 -15.85
N SER A 131 -26.11 15.73 -15.03
CA SER A 131 -24.65 15.90 -14.98
C SER A 131 -24.01 15.16 -13.81
N ASP A 132 -24.76 14.26 -13.16
CA ASP A 132 -24.24 13.42 -12.09
C ASP A 132 -23.19 12.45 -12.66
N VAL A 133 -22.02 12.42 -12.03
CA VAL A 133 -20.87 11.60 -12.42
C VAL A 133 -20.67 10.50 -11.39
N VAL A 134 -20.34 9.30 -11.84
CA VAL A 134 -20.00 8.17 -10.96
C VAL A 134 -18.66 8.42 -10.27
N GLY A 135 -18.51 7.90 -9.05
CA GLY A 135 -17.22 7.95 -8.36
C GLY A 135 -16.15 7.11 -9.07
N THR A 136 -14.89 7.49 -8.91
CA THR A 136 -13.72 6.83 -9.48
C THR A 136 -12.63 6.63 -8.42
N LEU A 137 -11.81 5.60 -8.65
CA LEU A 137 -10.59 5.33 -7.89
C LEU A 137 -9.46 5.18 -8.90
N GLY A 138 -8.45 6.04 -8.77
CA GLY A 138 -7.32 6.13 -9.67
C GLY A 138 -6.34 4.97 -9.54
N SER A 139 -5.37 4.92 -10.44
CA SER A 139 -4.24 4.01 -10.33
C SER A 139 -3.26 4.46 -9.25
N ARG A 140 -2.37 3.54 -8.84
CA ARG A 140 -1.25 3.85 -7.95
C ARG A 140 -0.30 4.83 -8.60
N GLU A 141 0.02 5.91 -7.89
CA GLU A 141 0.98 6.92 -8.28
C GLU A 141 1.97 7.21 -7.14
N ALA A 142 3.13 7.77 -7.47
CA ALA A 142 4.17 8.07 -6.48
C ALA A 142 3.96 9.47 -5.87
N GLY A 143 4.31 9.64 -4.60
CA GLY A 143 4.17 10.89 -3.86
C GLY A 143 2.79 11.05 -3.22
N ALA A 144 2.47 12.28 -2.82
CA ALA A 144 1.26 12.64 -2.08
C ALA A 144 0.05 13.03 -2.96
N GLY A 145 0.20 13.05 -4.28
CA GLY A 145 -0.81 13.59 -5.21
C GLY A 145 -0.97 15.11 -5.11
N ASN A 146 -2.00 15.64 -5.76
CA ASN A 146 -2.30 17.09 -5.85
C ASN A 146 -3.73 17.40 -5.41
#